data_AF-A0A392SML2-F1
#
_entry.id   AF-A0A392SML2-F1
#
_cell.length_a   1.000
_cell.length_b   1.000
_cell.length_c   1.000
_cell.angle_alpha   90.00
_cell.angle_beta   90.00
_cell.angle_gamma   90.00
#
_symmetry.space_group_name_H-M   'P 1'
#
loop_
_entity.id
_entity.type
_entity.pdbx_description
1 polymer ?
#
loop_
_entity_poly.entity_id
_entity_poly.type
_entity_poly.pdbx_seq_one_letter_code
_entity_poly.pdbx_strand_id
1 'polypeptide(L)'
;MPPRPAVPATENDRVERMANSMNVMAAAVTAQTNAKTQRDMEKRAREVLATGTRVLTSFNNQNPPKFHGDGGPAAADLWLQAIEKIFGAIHCPEEEKVTLA
;
A
#
# COMPACT_ATOMS: atom_id res chain seq x y z
N MET A 1 -7.71 37.62 57.90
CA MET A 1 -7.22 36.23 57.80
C MET A 1 -5.87 36.25 57.10
N PRO A 2 -4.83 35.53 57.57
CA PRO A 2 -3.57 35.45 56.84
C PRO A 2 -3.72 34.51 55.63
N PRO A 3 -2.99 34.75 54.52
CA PRO A 3 -3.00 33.84 53.38
C PRO A 3 -2.30 32.53 53.75
N ARG A 4 -2.87 31.41 53.32
CA ARG A 4 -2.29 30.07 53.54
C ARG A 4 -0.97 29.96 52.77
N PRO A 5 0.13 29.43 53.37
CA PRO A 5 1.36 29.16 52.63
C PRO A 5 1.09 28.13 51.53
N ALA A 6 1.54 28.41 50.30
CA ALA A 6 1.56 27.41 49.24
C ALA A 6 2.55 26.31 49.65
N VAL A 7 2.06 25.08 49.76
CA VAL A 7 2.87 23.92 50.11
C VAL A 7 3.96 23.76 49.02
N PRO A 8 5.25 23.70 49.38
CA PRO A 8 6.30 23.51 48.39
C PRO A 8 6.18 22.09 47.81
N ALA A 9 6.08 21.99 46.49
CA ALA A 9 6.06 20.70 45.79
C ALA A 9 7.28 19.87 46.20
N THR A 10 7.05 18.62 46.60
CA THR A 10 8.12 17.74 47.08
C THR A 10 8.95 17.22 45.91
N GLU A 11 10.19 16.81 46.16
CA GLU A 11 11.08 16.18 45.16
C GLU A 11 10.39 15.01 44.44
N ASN A 12 9.54 14.26 45.15
CA ASN A 12 8.76 13.15 44.61
C ASN A 12 7.75 13.60 43.54
N ASP A 13 7.05 14.72 43.75
CA ASP A 13 6.12 15.30 42.77
C ASP A 13 6.83 15.74 41.47
N ARG A 14 8.08 16.19 41.60
CA ARG A 14 8.93 16.55 40.44
C ARG A 14 9.33 15.33 39.64
N VAL A 15 9.72 14.25 40.31
CA VAL A 15 10.10 12.98 39.67
C VAL A 15 8.90 12.33 38.98
N GLU A 16 7.74 12.28 39.62
CA GLU A 16 6.50 11.76 38.99
C GLU A 16 6.08 12.58 37.77
N ARG A 17 6.22 13.92 37.83
CA ARG A 17 5.96 14.79 36.67
C ARG A 17 6.90 14.48 35.51
N MET A 18 8.19 14.25 35.77
CA MET A 18 9.16 13.89 34.73
C MET A 18 8.88 12.52 34.14
N ALA A 19 8.54 11.53 34.96
CA ALA A 19 8.16 10.19 34.51
C ALA A 19 6.91 10.22 33.61
N ASN A 20 5.87 10.96 34.01
CA ASN A 20 4.66 11.15 33.21
C ASN A 20 4.99 11.86 31.89
N SER A 21 5.83 12.89 31.93
CA SER A 21 6.25 13.60 30.71
C SER A 21 7.02 12.68 29.76
N MET A 22 7.92 11.82 30.26
CA MET A 22 8.63 10.85 29.44
C MET A 22 7.69 9.79 28.86
N ASN A 23 6.72 9.30 29.64
CA ASN A 23 5.74 8.33 29.17
C ASN A 23 4.86 8.91 28.04
N VAL A 24 4.45 10.18 28.17
CA VAL A 24 3.71 10.91 27.12
C VAL A 24 4.55 11.05 25.86
N MET A 25 5.84 11.39 25.97
CA MET A 25 6.74 11.47 24.81
C MET A 25 6.94 10.10 24.16
N ALA A 26 7.13 9.03 24.93
CA ALA A 26 7.27 7.68 24.41
C ALA A 26 6.01 7.21 23.67
N ALA A 27 4.83 7.47 24.23
CA ALA A 27 3.55 7.17 23.58
C ALA A 27 3.37 7.99 22.29
N ALA A 28 3.72 9.28 22.30
CA ALA A 28 3.64 10.13 21.12
C ALA A 28 4.59 9.67 20.00
N VAL A 29 5.83 9.28 20.33
CA VAL A 29 6.80 8.75 19.36
C VAL A 29 6.32 7.42 18.79
N THR A 30 5.75 6.54 19.62
CA THR A 30 5.18 5.27 19.16
C THR A 30 3.99 5.49 18.23
N ALA A 31 3.07 6.38 18.61
CA ALA A 31 1.92 6.75 17.79
C ALA A 31 2.36 7.38 16.45
N GLN A 32 3.37 8.26 16.47
CA GLN A 32 3.92 8.88 15.28
C GLN A 32 4.57 7.84 14.36
N THR A 33 5.33 6.91 14.92
CA THR A 33 5.98 5.81 14.18
C THR A 33 4.92 4.94 13.51
N ASN A 34 3.90 4.52 14.24
CA ASN A 34 2.80 3.71 13.71
C ASN A 34 2.03 4.46 12.62
N ALA A 35 1.74 5.75 12.82
CA ALA A 35 1.07 6.58 11.82
C ALA A 35 1.90 6.73 10.54
N LYS A 36 3.23 6.83 10.65
CA LYS A 36 4.12 6.89 9.48
C LYS A 36 4.11 5.55 8.72
N THR A 37 4.29 4.44 9.44
CA THR A 37 4.24 3.10 8.85
C THR A 37 2.91 2.84 8.14
N GLN A 38 1.78 3.22 8.75
CA GLN A 38 0.46 3.07 8.15
C GLN A 38 0.34 3.85 6.84
N ARG A 39 0.77 5.12 6.82
CA ARG A 39 0.75 5.93 5.59
C ARG A 39 1.62 5.35 4.49
N ASP A 40 2.80 4.84 4.83
CA ASP A 40 3.70 4.22 3.87
C ASP A 40 3.10 2.94 3.28
N MET A 41 2.41 2.13 4.11
CA MET A 41 1.67 0.95 3.65
C MET A 41 0.50 1.34 2.74
N GLU A 42 -0.29 2.34 3.10
CA GLU A 42 -1.41 2.83 2.28
C GLU A 42 -0.94 3.39 0.94
N LYS A 43 0.15 4.15 0.93
CA LYS A 43 0.78 4.67 -0.29
C LYS A 43 1.20 3.54 -1.21
N ARG A 44 1.89 2.52 -0.67
CA ARG A 44 2.29 1.33 -1.43
C ARG A 44 1.08 0.56 -1.96
N ALA A 45 0.07 0.32 -1.13
CA ALA A 45 -1.15 -0.38 -1.54
C ALA A 45 -1.86 0.35 -2.69
N ARG A 46 -1.92 1.69 -2.62
CA ARG A 46 -2.49 2.52 -3.68
C ARG A 46 -1.68 2.46 -4.97
N GLU A 47 -0.35 2.46 -4.88
CA GLU A 47 0.54 2.31 -6.04
C GLU A 47 0.36 0.95 -6.71
N VAL A 48 0.34 -0.14 -5.92
CA VAL A 48 0.09 -1.50 -6.43
C VAL A 48 -1.27 -1.57 -7.14
N LEU A 49 -2.32 -1.04 -6.52
CA LEU A 49 -3.65 -1.00 -7.11
C LEU A 49 -3.68 -0.16 -8.39
N ALA A 50 -3.00 0.99 -8.40
CA ALA A 50 -2.94 1.87 -9.57
C ALA A 50 -2.22 1.22 -10.75
N THR A 51 -1.10 0.52 -10.51
CA THR A 51 -0.37 -0.22 -11.55
C THR A 51 -1.22 -1.35 -12.12
N GLY A 52 -1.80 -2.21 -11.28
CA GLY A 52 -2.63 -3.32 -11.74
C GLY A 52 -3.89 -2.85 -12.49
N THR A 53 -4.54 -1.78 -12.00
CA THR A 53 -5.69 -1.18 -12.70
C THR A 53 -5.29 -0.62 -14.05
N ARG A 54 -4.13 0.06 -14.14
CA ARG A 54 -3.64 0.65 -15.40
C ARG A 54 -3.39 -0.40 -16.48
N VAL A 55 -2.83 -1.55 -16.11
CA VAL A 55 -2.55 -2.65 -17.04
C VAL A 55 -3.86 -3.25 -17.55
N LEU A 56 -4.81 -3.54 -16.66
CA LEU A 56 -6.13 -4.10 -17.04
C LEU A 56 -6.94 -3.12 -17.91
N THR A 57 -6.95 -1.83 -17.58
CA THR A 57 -7.60 -0.81 -18.41
C THR A 57 -6.94 -0.71 -19.79
N SER A 58 -5.60 -0.71 -19.85
CA SER A 58 -4.87 -0.64 -21.12
C SER A 58 -5.15 -1.87 -21.98
N PHE A 59 -5.19 -3.07 -21.39
CA PHE A 59 -5.55 -4.31 -22.07
C PHE A 59 -6.97 -4.25 -22.64
N ASN A 60 -7.96 -3.84 -21.84
CA ASN A 60 -9.35 -3.72 -22.31
C ASN A 60 -9.51 -2.71 -23.46
N ASN A 61 -8.76 -1.60 -23.43
CA ASN A 61 -8.79 -0.60 -24.51
C ASN A 61 -8.22 -1.11 -25.84
N GLN A 62 -7.42 -2.19 -25.82
CA GLN A 62 -6.93 -2.84 -27.03
C GLN A 62 -7.97 -3.79 -27.66
N ASN A 63 -9.16 -3.93 -27.07
CA ASN A 63 -10.25 -4.79 -27.54
C ASN A 63 -9.78 -6.23 -27.81
N PRO A 64 -9.33 -6.95 -26.78
CA PRO A 64 -8.77 -8.28 -26.93
C PRO A 64 -9.77 -9.25 -27.58
N PRO A 65 -9.32 -10.11 -28.51
CA PRO A 65 -10.20 -11.08 -29.15
C PRO A 65 -10.69 -12.12 -28.13
N LYS A 66 -11.94 -12.57 -28.29
CA LYS A 66 -12.50 -13.68 -27.50
C LYS A 66 -12.03 -15.01 -28.09
N PHE A 67 -11.69 -15.96 -27.23
CA PHE A 67 -11.40 -17.32 -27.67
C PHE A 67 -12.70 -18.11 -27.81
N HIS A 68 -12.97 -18.63 -29.01
CA HIS A 68 -14.20 -19.35 -29.33
C HIS A 68 -14.07 -20.88 -29.24
N GLY A 69 -12.85 -21.42 -29.24
CA GLY A 69 -12.58 -22.85 -29.04
C GLY A 69 -13.02 -23.78 -30.18
N ASP A 70 -13.56 -23.25 -31.28
CA ASP A 70 -14.14 -24.00 -32.40
C ASP A 70 -13.14 -24.32 -33.53
N GLY A 71 -12.00 -23.61 -33.62
CA GLY A 71 -11.06 -23.70 -34.74
C GLY A 71 -9.88 -24.68 -34.59
N GLY A 72 -9.87 -25.54 -33.57
CA GLY A 72 -8.75 -26.48 -33.31
C GLY A 72 -7.44 -25.79 -32.88
N PRO A 73 -6.32 -26.54 -32.79
CA PRO A 73 -5.06 -26.04 -32.22
C PRO A 73 -4.50 -24.79 -32.91
N ALA A 74 -4.55 -24.74 -34.25
CA ALA A 74 -4.03 -23.59 -35.01
C ALA A 74 -4.82 -22.29 -34.73
N ALA A 75 -6.12 -22.37 -34.48
CA ALA A 75 -6.91 -21.21 -34.09
C ALA A 75 -6.58 -20.74 -32.66
N ALA A 76 -6.22 -21.66 -31.78
CA ALA A 76 -5.71 -21.31 -30.45
C ALA A 76 -4.36 -20.59 -30.54
N ASP A 77 -3.45 -21.05 -31.40
CA ASP A 77 -2.16 -20.39 -31.62
C ASP A 77 -2.32 -18.95 -32.15
N LEU A 78 -3.23 -18.75 -33.12
CA LEU A 78 -3.54 -17.42 -33.64
C LEU A 78 -4.16 -16.50 -32.57
N TRP A 79 -5.03 -17.04 -31.72
CA TRP A 79 -5.60 -16.28 -30.60
C TRP A 79 -4.51 -15.90 -29.60
N LEU A 80 -3.64 -16.83 -29.20
CA LEU A 80 -2.52 -16.58 -28.30
C LEU A 80 -1.59 -15.49 -28.86
N GLN A 81 -1.22 -15.58 -30.14
CA GLN A 81 -0.37 -14.58 -30.80
C GLN A 81 -1.01 -13.19 -30.79
N ALA A 82 -2.33 -13.09 -30.98
CA ALA A 82 -3.05 -11.81 -30.91
C ALA A 82 -3.04 -11.22 -29.48
N ILE A 83 -3.17 -12.06 -28.46
CA ILE A 83 -3.08 -11.64 -27.05
C ILE A 83 -1.66 -11.19 -26.69
N GLU A 84 -0.63 -11.91 -27.12
CA GLU A 84 0.78 -11.53 -26.91
C GLU A 84 1.12 -10.19 -27.57
N LYS A 85 0.57 -9.93 -28.77
CA LYS A 85 0.72 -8.64 -29.44
C LYS A 85 0.14 -7.49 -28.62
N ILE A 86 -0.99 -7.70 -27.96
CA ILE A 86 -1.60 -6.71 -27.05
C ILE A 86 -0.71 -6.47 -25.84
N PHE A 87 -0.16 -7.52 -25.23
CA PHE A 87 0.79 -7.38 -24.12
C PHE A 87 2.03 -6.59 -24.52
N GLY A 88 2.58 -6.83 -25.71
CA GLY A 88 3.67 -6.04 -26.28
C GLY A 88 3.29 -4.57 -26.47
N ALA A 89 2.08 -4.29 -26.97
CA ALA A 89 1.60 -2.93 -27.23
C ALA A 89 1.36 -2.10 -25.95
N ILE A 90 0.95 -2.73 -24.85
CA ILE A 90 0.76 -2.05 -23.56
C ILE A 90 2.02 -2.02 -22.69
N HIS A 91 3.16 -2.51 -23.21
CA HIS A 91 4.40 -2.70 -22.46
C HIS A 91 4.17 -3.45 -21.14
N CYS A 92 3.36 -4.51 -21.19
CA CYS A 92 3.14 -5.36 -20.03
C CYS A 92 4.47 -6.05 -19.66
N PRO A 93 5.02 -5.82 -18.46
CA PRO A 93 6.25 -6.48 -18.05
C PRO A 93 6.01 -7.99 -17.86
N GLU A 94 6.99 -8.82 -18.21
CA GLU A 94 6.87 -10.27 -18.07
C GLU A 94 6.66 -10.70 -16.61
N GLU A 95 7.10 -9.86 -15.66
CA GLU A 95 6.93 -10.00 -14.21
C GLU A 95 5.46 -9.97 -13.77
N GLU A 96 4.58 -9.33 -14.56
CA GLU A 96 3.14 -9.27 -14.31
C GLU A 96 2.37 -10.39 -15.04
N LYS A 97 3.02 -11.10 -15.96
CA LYS A 97 2.42 -12.22 -16.69
C LYS A 97 2.51 -13.47 -15.82
N VAL A 98 1.37 -14.13 -15.61
CA VAL A 98 1.32 -15.39 -14.87
C VAL A 98 2.04 -16.46 -15.69
N THR A 99 3.15 -16.98 -15.17
CA THR A 99 3.83 -18.14 -15.74
C THR A 99 2.94 -19.36 -15.57
N LEU A 100 2.65 -20.07 -16.67
CA LEU A 100 1.95 -21.34 -16.60
C LEU A 100 2.90 -22.38 -16.00
N ALA A 101 2.52 -22.97 -14.85
CA ALA A 101 3.22 -24.06 -14.20
C ALA A 101 2.86 -25.42 -14.79
#